data_AF-A0A959S6V9-F1
#
_entry.id   AF-A0A959S6V9-F1
#
_cell.length_a   1.000
_cell.length_b   1.000
_cell.length_c   1.000
_cell.angle_alpha   90.00
_cell.angle_beta   90.00
_cell.angle_gamma   90.00
#
_symmetry.space_group_name_H-M   'P 1'
#
loop_
_entity.id
_entity.type
_entity.pdbx_description
1 polymer ?
#
loop_
_entity_poly.entity_id
_entity_poly.type
_entity_poly.pdbx_seq_one_letter_code
_entity_poly.pdbx_strand_id
1 'polypeptide(L)'
;MLRSIATVPILLVTAVAAQVVSVPPARTIRTSKAEVVALAIAPKGDRILVGLDKGAELFDIESGKKVRSFPYEEDGGTAVYHVGFNDNGEKVVLIGHSGKRTVWNVKTGDQEKVLRDNMWIPDARAATAMGLTTKNSAFDRFYQQDETTLEDITVRTGKHGLIEFVDDEGTVLQKLEFPENKDQHHRAPLLFWEEWFITGTDDGRVLFYKH
;
A
#
# COMPACT_ATOMS: atom_id res chain seq x y z
N MET A 1 -9.14 20.54 72.16
CA MET A 1 -8.83 21.08 70.82
C MET A 1 -8.45 19.91 69.90
N LEU A 2 -9.39 19.38 69.11
CA LEU A 2 -9.08 18.37 68.10
C LEU A 2 -8.86 19.07 66.75
N ARG A 3 -7.72 18.83 66.11
CA ARG A 3 -7.39 19.33 64.77
C ARG A 3 -8.03 18.41 63.72
N SER A 4 -8.89 18.99 62.88
CA SER A 4 -9.46 18.33 61.71
C SER A 4 -8.41 18.23 60.61
N ILE A 5 -8.13 17.02 60.14
CA ILE A 5 -7.25 16.77 58.99
C ILE A 5 -8.13 16.84 57.74
N ALA A 6 -7.91 17.84 56.89
CA ALA A 6 -8.58 17.95 55.61
C ALA A 6 -7.93 16.98 54.60
N THR A 7 -8.68 15.99 54.14
CA THR A 7 -8.27 15.09 53.08
C THR A 7 -8.51 15.77 51.73
N VAL A 8 -7.45 16.02 50.97
CA VAL A 8 -7.55 16.51 49.58
C VAL A 8 -7.84 15.31 48.68
N PRO A 9 -8.90 15.33 47.84
CA PRO A 9 -9.16 14.23 46.93
C PRO A 9 -8.12 14.25 45.81
N ILE A 10 -7.41 13.14 45.64
CA ILE A 10 -6.56 12.90 44.46
C ILE A 10 -7.51 12.57 43.31
N LEU A 11 -7.59 13.45 42.32
CA LEU A 11 -8.28 13.17 41.08
C LEU A 11 -7.41 12.20 40.26
N LEU A 12 -7.74 10.92 40.26
CA LEU A 12 -7.16 9.97 39.30
C LEU A 12 -7.74 10.30 37.92
N VAL A 13 -6.97 11.02 37.10
CA VAL A 13 -7.24 11.07 35.66
C VAL A 13 -6.71 9.76 35.08
N THR A 14 -7.60 8.78 34.93
CA THR A 14 -7.28 7.58 34.15
C THR A 14 -7.18 7.99 32.69
N ALA A 15 -5.95 8.07 32.17
CA ALA A 15 -5.75 8.07 30.73
C ALA A 15 -6.36 6.77 30.20
N VAL A 16 -7.50 6.88 29.50
CA VAL A 16 -8.03 5.77 28.73
C VAL A 16 -7.05 5.59 27.59
N ALA A 17 -6.13 4.64 27.72
CA ALA A 17 -5.32 4.21 26.58
C ALA A 17 -6.31 3.74 25.52
N ALA A 18 -6.35 4.44 24.38
CA ALA A 18 -7.17 4.05 23.24
C ALA A 18 -6.90 2.58 22.95
N GLN A 19 -7.92 1.75 23.17
CA GLN A 19 -7.78 0.32 22.94
C GLN A 19 -7.77 0.13 21.43
N VAL A 20 -6.57 -0.16 20.91
CA VAL A 20 -6.35 -0.48 19.50
C VAL A 20 -7.15 -1.74 19.18
N VAL A 21 -8.31 -1.59 18.52
CA VAL A 21 -9.12 -2.71 18.05
C VAL A 21 -8.60 -3.13 16.68
N SER A 22 -8.22 -4.40 16.52
CA SER A 22 -7.98 -4.98 15.21
C SER A 22 -9.32 -5.13 14.48
N VAL A 23 -9.63 -4.17 13.61
CA VAL A 23 -10.82 -4.25 12.77
C VAL A 23 -10.56 -5.30 11.68
N PRO A 24 -11.44 -6.29 11.47
CA PRO A 24 -11.28 -7.20 10.33
C PRO A 24 -11.53 -6.44 9.01
N PRO A 25 -10.85 -6.82 7.91
CA PRO A 25 -11.11 -6.21 6.61
C PRO A 25 -12.55 -6.47 6.18
N ALA A 26 -13.21 -5.45 5.63
CA ALA A 26 -14.58 -5.59 5.11
C ALA A 26 -14.63 -6.45 3.84
N ARG A 27 -13.52 -6.50 3.09
CA ARG A 27 -13.36 -7.34 1.89
C ARG A 27 -11.92 -7.84 1.79
N THR A 28 -11.76 -9.05 1.27
CA THR A 28 -10.46 -9.65 0.97
C THR A 28 -10.47 -10.25 -0.42
N ILE A 29 -9.50 -9.87 -1.26
CA ILE A 29 -9.20 -10.52 -2.53
C ILE A 29 -7.94 -11.38 -2.33
N ARG A 30 -7.95 -12.61 -2.86
CA ARG A 30 -6.81 -13.53 -2.77
C ARG A 30 -6.14 -13.69 -4.12
N THR A 31 -4.86 -13.37 -4.17
CA THR A 31 -4.01 -13.55 -5.35
C THR A 31 -3.45 -14.96 -5.39
N SER A 32 -2.55 -15.23 -6.34
CA SER A 32 -1.86 -16.52 -6.50
C SER A 32 -0.90 -16.90 -5.36
N LYS A 33 -1.10 -16.44 -4.11
CA LYS A 33 -0.21 -16.62 -2.95
C LYS A 33 1.20 -16.13 -3.25
N ALA A 34 1.29 -14.87 -3.57
CA ALA A 34 2.51 -14.13 -3.82
C ALA A 34 2.42 -12.82 -3.08
N GLU A 35 3.57 -12.27 -2.71
CA GLU A 35 3.64 -10.99 -2.02
C GLU A 35 2.91 -9.91 -2.84
N VAL A 36 2.02 -9.16 -2.18
CA VAL A 36 1.36 -8.01 -2.80
C VAL A 36 2.26 -6.80 -2.66
N VAL A 37 2.84 -6.38 -3.79
CA VAL A 37 3.86 -5.32 -3.83
C VAL A 37 3.25 -3.97 -4.21
N ALA A 38 2.25 -3.96 -5.10
CA ALA A 38 1.60 -2.72 -5.53
C ALA A 38 0.13 -2.90 -5.91
N LEU A 39 -0.59 -1.79 -5.86
CA LEU A 39 -2.03 -1.72 -6.14
C LEU A 39 -2.34 -0.52 -7.03
N ALA A 40 -3.27 -0.70 -7.96
CA ALA A 40 -3.87 0.40 -8.72
C ALA A 40 -5.35 0.11 -8.99
N ILE A 41 -6.21 1.11 -8.76
CA ILE A 41 -7.62 1.04 -9.13
C ILE A 41 -7.77 1.46 -10.60
N ALA A 42 -8.57 0.71 -11.35
CA ALA A 42 -8.90 1.08 -12.72
C ALA A 42 -9.71 2.38 -12.73
N PRO A 43 -9.63 3.22 -13.79
CA PRO A 43 -10.33 4.51 -13.84
C PRO A 43 -11.85 4.45 -13.61
N LYS A 44 -12.47 3.29 -13.89
CA LYS A 44 -13.90 3.06 -13.67
C LYS A 44 -14.25 2.63 -12.25
N GLY A 45 -13.27 2.38 -11.38
CA GLY A 45 -13.49 1.91 -10.01
C GLY A 45 -13.96 0.46 -9.89
N ASP A 46 -14.07 -0.28 -11.00
CA ASP A 46 -14.62 -1.64 -11.03
C ASP A 46 -13.55 -2.74 -10.83
N ARG A 47 -12.28 -2.40 -11.03
CA ARG A 47 -11.17 -3.36 -11.04
C ARG A 47 -9.97 -2.86 -10.27
N ILE A 48 -9.20 -3.80 -9.74
CA ILE A 48 -7.93 -3.56 -9.09
C ILE A 48 -6.83 -4.38 -9.76
N LEU A 49 -5.74 -3.72 -10.13
CA LEU A 49 -4.52 -4.35 -10.58
C LEU A 49 -3.58 -4.51 -9.39
N VAL A 50 -3.08 -5.73 -9.24
CA VAL A 50 -2.23 -6.14 -8.12
C VAL A 50 -0.88 -6.56 -8.65
N GLY A 51 0.16 -5.79 -8.33
CA GLY A 51 1.55 -6.13 -8.59
C GLY A 51 2.04 -7.15 -7.57
N LEU A 52 2.75 -8.17 -8.05
CA LEU A 52 3.21 -9.32 -7.28
C LEU A 52 4.71 -9.55 -7.49
N ASP A 53 5.31 -10.38 -6.64
CA ASP A 53 6.66 -10.92 -6.84
C ASP A 53 6.84 -11.75 -8.14
N LYS A 54 5.73 -12.08 -8.82
CA LYS A 54 5.67 -12.96 -10.01
C LYS A 54 4.75 -12.42 -11.12
N GLY A 55 4.85 -11.12 -11.41
CA GLY A 55 4.01 -10.45 -12.39
C GLY A 55 2.90 -9.63 -11.76
N ALA A 56 1.76 -9.52 -12.45
CA ALA A 56 0.60 -8.83 -11.92
C ALA A 56 -0.70 -9.59 -12.20
N GLU A 57 -1.71 -9.36 -11.39
CA GLU A 57 -3.04 -9.94 -11.54
C GLU A 57 -4.12 -8.85 -11.48
N LEU A 58 -5.09 -8.93 -12.37
CA LEU A 58 -6.23 -8.03 -12.44
C LEU A 58 -7.45 -8.71 -11.84
N PHE A 59 -8.14 -8.04 -10.94
CA PHE A 59 -9.34 -8.52 -10.28
C PHE A 59 -10.51 -7.57 -10.52
N ASP A 60 -11.69 -8.15 -10.61
CA ASP A 60 -12.96 -7.46 -10.45
C ASP A 60 -13.19 -7.24 -8.94
N ILE A 61 -13.40 -5.98 -8.53
CA ILE A 61 -13.46 -5.63 -7.11
C ILE A 61 -14.73 -6.20 -6.47
N GLU A 62 -15.88 -6.11 -7.15
CA GLU A 62 -17.18 -6.51 -6.62
C GLU A 62 -17.26 -8.02 -6.38
N SER A 63 -16.90 -8.81 -7.38
CA SER A 63 -16.95 -10.27 -7.30
C SER A 63 -15.72 -10.90 -6.66
N GLY A 64 -14.61 -10.15 -6.55
CA GLY A 64 -13.32 -10.64 -6.10
C GLY A 64 -12.68 -11.67 -7.05
N LYS A 65 -13.23 -11.84 -8.26
CA LYS A 65 -12.75 -12.82 -9.24
C LYS A 65 -11.56 -12.27 -10.01
N LYS A 66 -10.56 -13.14 -10.23
CA LYS A 66 -9.45 -12.84 -11.12
C LYS A 66 -9.97 -12.72 -12.55
N VAL A 67 -9.74 -11.56 -13.16
CA VAL A 67 -10.05 -11.26 -14.56
C VAL A 67 -8.89 -11.69 -15.45
N ARG A 68 -7.64 -11.44 -15.02
CA ARG A 68 -6.46 -11.67 -15.86
C ARG A 68 -5.18 -11.80 -15.03
N SER A 69 -4.17 -12.44 -15.62
CA SER A 69 -2.78 -12.43 -15.15
C SER A 69 -1.88 -11.85 -16.25
N PHE A 70 -0.89 -11.08 -15.84
CA PHE A 70 0.12 -10.47 -16.69
C PHE A 70 1.50 -10.95 -16.22
N PRO A 71 2.08 -11.96 -16.87
CA PRO A 71 3.42 -12.43 -16.52
C PRO A 71 4.43 -11.31 -16.77
N TYR A 72 5.47 -11.23 -15.93
CA TYR A 72 6.52 -10.22 -16.06
C TYR A 72 7.89 -10.88 -15.94
N GLU A 73 8.81 -10.45 -16.79
CA GLU A 73 10.20 -10.89 -16.75
C GLU A 73 11.14 -9.74 -17.14
N GLU A 74 12.15 -9.53 -16.30
CA GLU A 74 13.17 -8.49 -16.44
C GLU A 74 14.48 -9.01 -15.83
N ASP A 75 15.47 -9.23 -16.69
CA ASP A 75 16.83 -9.61 -16.29
C ASP A 75 16.90 -10.81 -15.33
N GLY A 76 16.00 -11.79 -15.53
CA GLY A 76 15.88 -12.99 -14.69
C GLY A 76 15.02 -12.80 -13.42
N GLY A 77 14.55 -11.59 -13.15
CA GLY A 77 13.56 -11.27 -12.12
C GLY A 77 12.13 -11.27 -12.65
N THR A 78 11.16 -11.51 -11.75
CA THR A 78 9.71 -11.54 -12.09
C THR A 78 8.87 -10.59 -11.24
N ALA A 79 9.48 -9.91 -10.27
CA ALA A 79 8.79 -8.99 -9.38
C ALA A 79 8.34 -7.73 -10.12
N VAL A 80 7.07 -7.39 -9.93
CA VAL A 80 6.47 -6.13 -10.39
C VAL A 80 6.30 -5.24 -9.19
N TYR A 81 7.13 -4.20 -9.15
CA TYR A 81 7.07 -3.21 -8.10
C TYR A 81 5.97 -2.19 -8.37
N HIS A 82 5.66 -1.88 -9.65
CA HIS A 82 4.64 -0.86 -10.00
C HIS A 82 3.66 -1.37 -11.00
N VAL A 83 2.43 -0.93 -10.77
CA VAL A 83 1.30 -1.17 -11.64
C VAL A 83 0.55 0.13 -11.85
N GLY A 84 -0.06 0.29 -13.02
CA GLY A 84 -0.90 1.44 -13.32
C GLY A 84 -1.77 1.19 -14.54
N PHE A 85 -2.87 1.93 -14.63
CA PHE A 85 -3.72 1.97 -15.81
C PHE A 85 -3.42 3.22 -16.63
N ASN A 86 -3.73 3.18 -17.92
CA ASN A 86 -3.95 4.41 -18.67
C ASN A 86 -5.36 4.97 -18.39
N ASP A 87 -5.61 6.22 -18.77
CA ASP A 87 -6.83 6.97 -18.42
C ASP A 87 -8.15 6.29 -18.82
N ASN A 88 -8.14 5.51 -19.91
CA ASN A 88 -9.34 4.79 -20.37
C ASN A 88 -9.46 3.36 -19.81
N GLY A 89 -8.46 2.88 -19.06
CA GLY A 89 -8.44 1.56 -18.43
C GLY A 89 -8.22 0.38 -19.38
N GLU A 90 -7.91 0.62 -20.66
CA GLU A 90 -7.70 -0.44 -21.65
C GLU A 90 -6.28 -0.99 -21.66
N LYS A 91 -5.33 -0.26 -21.07
CA LYS A 91 -3.93 -0.63 -20.96
C LYS A 91 -3.48 -0.61 -19.52
N VAL A 92 -2.54 -1.49 -19.21
CA VAL A 92 -1.80 -1.45 -17.95
C VAL A 92 -0.31 -1.39 -18.20
N VAL A 93 0.41 -0.74 -17.30
CA VAL A 93 1.87 -0.72 -17.28
C VAL A 93 2.37 -1.49 -16.07
N LEU A 94 3.35 -2.34 -16.29
CA LEU A 94 4.08 -3.05 -15.23
C LEU A 94 5.54 -2.60 -15.23
N ILE A 95 6.11 -2.38 -14.04
CA ILE A 95 7.49 -1.94 -13.87
C ILE A 95 8.16 -2.80 -12.79
N GLY A 96 9.30 -3.38 -13.15
CA GLY A 96 10.15 -4.16 -12.27
C GLY A 96 11.31 -3.35 -11.70
N HIS A 97 12.28 -4.05 -11.10
CA HIS A 97 13.41 -3.45 -10.38
C HIS A 97 14.35 -2.60 -11.25
N SER A 98 14.60 -3.00 -12.50
CA SER A 98 15.52 -2.24 -13.38
C SER A 98 14.82 -1.02 -14.01
N GLY A 99 13.51 -0.88 -13.78
CA GLY A 99 12.69 0.19 -14.34
C GLY A 99 12.16 -0.11 -15.75
N LYS A 100 12.34 -1.33 -16.27
CA LYS A 100 11.78 -1.77 -17.56
C LYS A 100 10.26 -1.76 -17.49
N ARG A 101 9.65 -1.10 -18.47
CA ARG A 101 8.20 -0.92 -18.52
C ARG A 101 7.62 -1.79 -19.60
N THR A 102 6.65 -2.60 -19.24
CA THR A 102 5.87 -3.38 -20.20
C THR A 102 4.44 -2.90 -20.20
N VAL A 103 3.91 -2.61 -21.39
CA VAL A 103 2.53 -2.19 -21.60
C VAL A 103 1.74 -3.37 -22.12
N TRP A 104 0.59 -3.60 -21.50
CA TRP A 104 -0.28 -4.74 -21.78
C TRP A 104 -1.68 -4.30 -22.13
N ASN A 105 -2.32 -5.06 -23.01
CA ASN A 105 -3.73 -4.92 -23.31
C ASN A 105 -4.57 -5.57 -22.19
N VAL A 106 -5.47 -4.82 -21.56
CA VAL A 106 -6.34 -5.36 -20.50
C VAL A 106 -7.32 -6.40 -21.02
N LYS A 107 -7.84 -6.20 -22.24
CA LYS A 107 -8.86 -7.08 -22.83
C LYS A 107 -8.27 -8.39 -23.31
N THR A 108 -7.14 -8.36 -24.03
CA THR A 108 -6.55 -9.56 -24.63
C THR A 108 -5.51 -10.22 -23.73
N GLY A 109 -4.82 -9.43 -22.89
CA GLY A 109 -3.67 -9.88 -22.11
C GLY A 109 -2.37 -9.95 -22.88
N ASP A 110 -2.33 -9.41 -24.08
CA ASP A 110 -1.12 -9.38 -24.89
C ASP A 110 -0.20 -8.25 -24.43
N GLN A 111 1.10 -8.53 -24.41
CA GLN A 111 2.12 -7.51 -24.24
C GLN A 111 2.28 -6.73 -25.56
N GLU A 112 1.99 -5.45 -25.54
CA GLU A 112 1.97 -4.63 -26.76
C GLU A 112 3.30 -3.91 -27.01
N LYS A 113 3.94 -3.40 -25.94
CA LYS A 113 5.19 -2.65 -26.08
C LYS A 113 6.05 -2.75 -24.84
N VAL A 114 7.37 -2.82 -25.04
CA VAL A 114 8.36 -2.53 -24.00
C VAL A 114 8.81 -1.09 -24.19
N LEU A 115 8.60 -0.22 -23.20
CA LEU A 115 9.10 1.15 -23.24
C LEU A 115 10.52 1.13 -22.66
N ARG A 116 11.53 1.07 -23.53
CA ARG A 116 12.95 1.06 -23.15
C ARG A 116 13.55 2.46 -23.00
N ASP A 117 13.01 3.46 -23.70
CA ASP A 117 13.72 4.72 -23.91
C ASP A 117 13.25 5.90 -23.02
N ASN A 118 12.20 5.71 -22.22
CA ASN A 118 11.68 6.75 -21.33
C ASN A 118 11.87 6.32 -19.87
N MET A 119 13.06 6.60 -19.35
CA MET A 119 13.36 6.54 -17.93
C MET A 119 12.66 7.73 -17.24
N TRP A 120 11.32 7.69 -17.12
CA TRP A 120 10.53 8.61 -16.29
C TRP A 120 10.71 8.25 -14.82
N ILE A 121 11.96 8.23 -14.38
CA ILE A 121 12.32 8.24 -12.97
C ILE A 121 12.98 9.60 -12.82
N PRO A 122 12.34 10.59 -12.17
CA PRO A 122 13.03 11.81 -11.81
C PRO A 122 14.29 11.40 -11.05
N ASP A 123 15.44 11.92 -11.47
CA ASP A 123 16.66 11.72 -10.69
C ASP A 123 16.45 12.24 -9.25
N ALA A 124 17.37 11.90 -8.34
CA ALA A 124 17.23 12.29 -6.93
C ALA A 124 16.99 13.81 -6.72
N ARG A 125 17.44 14.67 -7.65
CA ARG A 125 17.22 16.12 -7.59
C ARG A 125 15.81 16.50 -7.98
N ALA A 126 15.26 15.87 -9.03
CA ALA A 126 13.87 16.07 -9.45
C ALA A 126 12.87 15.48 -8.44
N ALA A 127 13.18 14.34 -7.82
CA ALA A 127 12.37 13.79 -6.72
C ALA A 127 12.35 14.73 -5.50
N THR A 128 13.51 15.29 -5.14
CA THR A 128 13.62 16.32 -4.08
C THR A 128 12.84 17.59 -4.44
N ALA A 129 12.86 18.03 -5.70
CA ALA A 129 12.12 19.20 -6.17
C ALA A 129 10.60 19.04 -6.13
N MET A 130 10.10 17.80 -6.16
CA MET A 130 8.69 17.45 -5.98
C MET A 130 8.29 17.25 -4.51
N GLY A 131 9.22 17.44 -3.57
CA GLY A 131 9.00 17.28 -2.13
C GLY A 131 9.17 15.84 -1.61
N LEU A 132 9.69 14.91 -2.43
CA LEU A 132 9.86 13.51 -2.04
C LEU A 132 11.16 13.32 -1.23
N THR A 133 11.11 12.50 -0.16
CA THR A 133 12.24 12.22 0.73
C THR A 133 13.24 11.23 0.12
N THR A 134 14.53 11.58 0.09
CA THR A 134 15.61 10.81 -0.57
C THR A 134 16.67 10.23 0.37
N LYS A 135 16.49 10.30 1.69
CA LYS A 135 17.50 9.80 2.65
C LYS A 135 17.40 8.27 2.82
N ASN A 136 18.57 7.61 2.79
CA ASN A 136 18.88 6.16 2.91
C ASN A 136 18.63 5.27 1.66
N SER A 137 19.31 5.64 0.56
CA SER A 137 19.37 5.03 -0.79
C SER A 137 18.08 5.12 -1.60
N ALA A 138 18.12 5.93 -2.66
CA ALA A 138 17.02 6.19 -3.59
C ALA A 138 16.71 5.03 -4.56
N PHE A 139 17.53 3.96 -4.57
CA PHE A 139 17.29 2.80 -5.43
C PHE A 139 16.43 1.73 -4.74
N ASP A 140 16.56 1.57 -3.42
CA ASP A 140 15.79 0.58 -2.63
C ASP A 140 14.42 1.11 -2.15
N ARG A 141 14.20 2.43 -2.20
CA ARG A 141 13.03 3.11 -1.60
C ARG A 141 12.04 3.69 -2.60
N PHE A 142 12.26 3.54 -3.90
CA PHE A 142 11.44 4.23 -4.89
C PHE A 142 9.96 3.80 -4.84
N TYR A 143 9.62 2.71 -4.13
CA TYR A 143 8.42 1.93 -4.39
C TYR A 143 7.59 1.49 -3.19
N GLN A 144 7.80 2.06 -2.01
CA GLN A 144 6.94 1.82 -0.85
C GLN A 144 6.56 3.14 -0.21
N GLN A 145 5.27 3.48 -0.25
CA GLN A 145 4.73 4.54 0.58
C GLN A 145 4.98 4.12 2.03
N ASP A 146 5.95 4.75 2.68
CA ASP A 146 6.14 4.61 4.12
C ASP A 146 4.96 5.23 4.85
N GLU A 147 4.36 6.25 4.25
CA GLU A 147 3.11 6.84 4.66
C GLU A 147 2.26 7.32 3.48
N THR A 148 0.97 7.44 3.71
CA THR A 148 0.01 8.13 2.85
C THR A 148 -0.95 8.92 3.73
N THR A 149 -1.46 10.04 3.23
CA THR A 149 -2.34 10.92 4.01
C THR A 149 -3.61 11.18 3.23
N LEU A 150 -4.75 11.12 3.92
CA LEU A 150 -6.04 11.57 3.43
C LEU A 150 -6.66 12.46 4.49
N GLU A 151 -6.94 13.71 4.13
CA GLU A 151 -7.44 14.73 5.05
C GLU A 151 -6.52 14.89 6.29
N ASP A 152 -7.02 14.57 7.47
CA ASP A 152 -6.35 14.63 8.78
C ASP A 152 -5.76 13.28 9.22
N ILE A 153 -5.91 12.22 8.43
CA ILE A 153 -5.42 10.88 8.75
C ILE A 153 -4.17 10.55 7.94
N THR A 154 -3.05 10.33 8.64
CA THR A 154 -1.83 9.75 8.09
C THR A 154 -1.77 8.26 8.40
N VAL A 155 -1.64 7.43 7.37
CA VAL A 155 -1.39 6.00 7.50
C VAL A 155 0.06 5.72 7.22
N ARG A 156 0.76 5.03 8.12
CA ARG A 156 2.18 4.70 7.96
C ARG A 156 2.49 3.25 8.23
N THR A 157 3.48 2.72 7.52
CA THR A 157 4.01 1.36 7.73
C THR A 157 5.13 1.36 8.76
N GLY A 158 5.04 0.40 9.69
CA GLY A 158 6.06 0.08 10.69
C GLY A 158 6.77 -1.24 10.39
N LYS A 159 7.53 -1.74 11.37
CA LYS A 159 8.21 -3.05 11.26
C LYS A 159 7.21 -4.20 11.46
N HIS A 160 7.55 -5.39 10.94
CA HIS A 160 6.82 -6.64 11.20
C HIS A 160 5.33 -6.56 10.81
N GLY A 161 5.02 -5.96 9.67
CA GLY A 161 3.66 -5.86 9.16
C GLY A 161 2.74 -4.91 9.93
N LEU A 162 3.29 -3.99 10.73
CA LEU A 162 2.51 -2.96 11.41
C LEU A 162 2.08 -1.87 10.41
N ILE A 163 0.82 -1.47 10.48
CA ILE A 163 0.29 -0.25 9.86
C ILE A 163 -0.40 0.57 10.95
N GLU A 164 -0.08 1.85 11.05
CA GLU A 164 -0.69 2.77 12.02
C GLU A 164 -1.46 3.87 11.30
N PHE A 165 -2.69 4.13 11.74
CA PHE A 165 -3.48 5.29 11.38
C PHE A 165 -3.29 6.33 12.47
N VAL A 166 -2.90 7.53 12.09
CA VAL A 166 -2.47 8.60 12.98
C VAL A 166 -3.22 9.87 12.61
N ASP A 167 -3.72 10.61 13.59
CA ASP A 167 -4.28 11.96 13.35
C ASP A 167 -3.17 13.02 13.15
N ASP A 168 -3.59 14.24 12.87
CA ASP A 168 -2.72 15.41 12.66
C ASP A 168 -1.91 15.81 13.92
N GLU A 169 -2.37 15.41 15.11
CA GLU A 169 -1.67 15.58 16.38
C GLU A 169 -0.61 14.48 16.63
N GLY A 170 -0.57 13.43 15.81
CA GLY A 170 0.35 12.30 15.96
C GLY A 170 -0.16 11.19 16.87
N THR A 171 -1.43 11.22 17.26
CA THR A 171 -2.09 10.18 18.07
C THR A 171 -2.45 8.99 17.20
N VAL A 172 -2.10 7.78 17.65
CA VAL A 172 -2.47 6.56 16.93
C VAL A 172 -3.93 6.23 17.17
N LEU A 173 -4.74 6.31 16.12
CA LEU A 173 -6.18 6.03 16.12
C LEU A 173 -6.46 4.53 15.96
N GLN A 174 -5.69 3.85 15.10
CA GLN A 174 -5.86 2.43 14.78
C GLN A 174 -4.52 1.79 14.41
N LYS A 175 -4.40 0.48 14.69
CA LYS A 175 -3.30 -0.35 14.18
C LYS A 175 -3.84 -1.58 13.47
N LEU A 176 -3.14 -1.97 12.41
CA LEU A 176 -3.27 -3.26 11.76
C LEU A 176 -1.93 -3.98 11.88
N GLU A 177 -1.98 -5.27 12.15
CA GLU A 177 -0.78 -6.11 12.27
C GLU A 177 -0.91 -7.32 11.34
N PHE A 178 0.11 -7.53 10.52
CA PHE A 178 0.23 -8.64 9.59
C PHE A 178 1.48 -9.45 9.91
N PRO A 179 1.44 -10.40 10.88
CA PRO A 179 2.60 -11.17 11.30
C PRO A 179 3.26 -12.00 10.18
N GLU A 180 2.48 -12.32 9.15
CA GLU A 180 2.92 -12.96 7.91
C GLU A 180 3.84 -12.08 7.06
N ASN A 181 3.80 -10.75 7.23
CA ASN A 181 4.69 -9.83 6.52
C ASN A 181 6.05 -9.82 7.21
N LYS A 182 6.98 -10.61 6.66
CA LYS A 182 8.24 -10.96 7.33
C LYS A 182 9.38 -10.01 7.01
N ASP A 183 9.30 -9.33 5.87
CA ASP A 183 10.42 -8.57 5.36
C ASP A 183 10.49 -7.14 5.93
N GLN A 184 11.71 -6.66 6.18
CA GLN A 184 11.97 -5.25 6.48
C GLN A 184 12.22 -4.45 5.21
N HIS A 185 12.54 -5.14 4.11
CA HIS A 185 12.79 -4.54 2.81
C HIS A 185 11.49 -4.25 2.06
N HIS A 186 10.42 -5.00 2.35
CA HIS A 186 9.12 -4.84 1.70
C HIS A 186 8.02 -4.41 2.68
N ARG A 187 7.43 -3.25 2.41
CA ARG A 187 6.30 -2.65 3.15
C ARG A 187 5.03 -2.86 2.33
N ALA A 188 3.94 -3.10 3.04
CA ALA A 188 2.63 -3.25 2.43
C ALA A 188 2.26 -1.99 1.60
N PRO A 189 1.67 -2.15 0.41
CA PRO A 189 1.15 -1.00 -0.32
C PRO A 189 0.05 -0.32 0.48
N LEU A 190 0.03 1.02 0.46
CA LEU A 190 -0.99 1.83 1.09
C LEU A 190 -1.78 2.53 -0.02
N LEU A 191 -3.10 2.40 -0.03
CA LEU A 191 -3.92 3.02 -1.06
C LEU A 191 -5.25 3.49 -0.50
N PHE A 192 -5.49 4.79 -0.53
CA PHE A 192 -6.82 5.37 -0.33
C PHE A 192 -7.56 5.45 -1.67
N TRP A 193 -8.82 5.02 -1.68
CA TRP A 193 -9.73 5.13 -2.81
C TRP A 193 -11.17 5.16 -2.33
N GLU A 194 -11.89 6.25 -2.61
CA GLU A 194 -13.26 6.48 -2.13
C GLU A 194 -13.33 6.29 -0.60
N GLU A 195 -14.22 5.45 -0.07
CA GLU A 195 -14.30 5.13 1.37
C GLU A 195 -13.32 4.04 1.81
N TRP A 196 -12.45 3.55 0.92
CA TRP A 196 -11.58 2.41 1.17
C TRP A 196 -10.15 2.82 1.45
N PHE A 197 -9.59 2.29 2.52
CA PHE A 197 -8.17 2.06 2.66
C PHE A 197 -7.87 0.62 2.22
N ILE A 198 -6.92 0.46 1.31
CA ILE A 198 -6.58 -0.82 0.69
C ILE A 198 -5.10 -1.11 0.93
N THR A 199 -4.80 -2.32 1.39
CA THR A 199 -3.42 -2.77 1.61
C THR A 199 -3.20 -4.23 1.20
N GLY A 200 -1.94 -4.66 1.22
CA GLY A 200 -1.49 -5.97 0.77
C GLY A 200 -0.67 -6.75 1.80
N THR A 201 -0.62 -8.07 1.68
CA THR A 201 0.18 -8.96 2.53
C THR A 201 1.13 -9.85 1.73
N ASP A 202 2.16 -10.37 2.40
CA ASP A 202 3.16 -11.30 1.82
C ASP A 202 2.53 -12.64 1.38
N ASP A 203 1.41 -13.03 2.01
CA ASP A 203 0.68 -14.25 1.65
C ASP A 203 -0.35 -14.06 0.53
N GLY A 204 -0.37 -12.90 -0.12
CA GLY A 204 -1.19 -12.66 -1.32
C GLY A 204 -2.63 -12.25 -1.02
N ARG A 205 -2.87 -11.53 0.07
CA ARG A 205 -4.18 -10.92 0.32
C ARG A 205 -4.15 -9.44 0.00
N VAL A 206 -5.20 -8.98 -0.66
CA VAL A 206 -5.54 -7.56 -0.77
C VAL A 206 -6.72 -7.30 0.15
N LEU A 207 -6.55 -6.37 1.07
CA LEU A 207 -7.43 -6.13 2.20
C LEU A 207 -8.05 -4.74 2.09
N PHE A 208 -9.37 -4.66 2.21
CA PHE A 208 -10.13 -3.42 2.14
C PHE A 208 -10.70 -3.10 3.52
N TYR A 209 -10.38 -1.91 4.02
CA TYR A 209 -10.87 -1.34 5.27
C TYR A 209 -11.65 -0.08 4.95
N LYS A 210 -12.74 0.16 5.68
CA LYS A 210 -13.37 1.49 5.64
C LYS A 210 -12.53 2.42 6.50
N HIS A 211 -12.18 3.59 5.97
CA HIS A 211 -11.52 4.65 6.74
C HIS A 211 -12.54 5.74 7.12
#